data_AF-A0AA39Q604-F1
#
_entry.id   AF-A0AA39Q604-F1
#
_cell.length_a   1.000
_cell.length_b   1.000
_cell.length_c   1.000
_cell.angle_alpha   90.00
_cell.angle_beta   90.00
_cell.angle_gamma   90.00
#
_symmetry.space_group_name_H-M   'P 1'
#
loop_
_entity.id
_entity.type
_entity.pdbx_description
1 polymer ?
#
loop_
_entity_poly.entity_id
_entity_poly.type
_entity_poly.pdbx_seq_one_letter_code
_entity_poly.pdbx_strand_id
1 'polypeptide(L)'
;SLQEYSRRSDCFRRVAGSINVRSSASEMDEDESVSAAISMTLCELATAKHLSPPLECAPFSSESTPLYSPKNDDTQGKCVEALSRSAQFWFSYSGYLREVRE
;
A
#
# COMPACT_ATOMS: atom_id res chain seq x y z
N SER A 1 -2.06 11.83 8.98
CA SER A 1 -3.35 11.12 8.84
C SER A 1 -3.65 10.87 7.37
N LEU A 2 -4.50 9.89 7.02
CA LEU A 2 -4.90 9.58 5.64
C LEU A 2 -5.35 10.81 4.81
N GLN A 3 -5.90 11.85 5.46
CA GLN A 3 -6.24 13.11 4.79
C GLN A 3 -5.03 13.88 4.23
N GLU A 4 -3.85 13.78 4.84
CA GLU A 4 -2.65 14.48 4.35
C GLU A 4 -2.13 13.86 3.04
N TYR A 5 -2.36 12.56 2.85
CA TYR A 5 -2.00 11.85 1.63
C TYR A 5 -2.83 12.27 0.41
N SER A 6 -4.04 12.79 0.63
CA SER A 6 -4.85 13.39 -0.45
C SER A 6 -4.17 14.60 -1.12
N ARG A 7 -3.26 15.27 -0.40
CA ARG A 7 -2.46 16.41 -0.87
C ARG A 7 -1.11 16.02 -1.48
N ARG A 8 -0.69 14.75 -1.39
CA ARG A 8 0.55 14.24 -2.01
C ARG A 8 0.34 13.89 -3.49
N SER A 9 1.39 13.35 -4.12
CA SER A 9 1.40 12.91 -5.53
C SER A 9 0.21 12.02 -5.89
N ASP A 10 -0.07 11.90 -7.19
CA ASP A 10 -1.27 11.21 -7.68
C ASP A 10 -1.38 9.76 -7.21
N CYS A 11 -0.25 9.09 -6.94
CA CYS A 11 -0.21 7.74 -6.36
C CYS A 11 -0.90 7.69 -4.99
N PHE A 12 -0.44 8.51 -4.03
CA PHE A 12 -0.99 8.54 -2.67
C PHE A 12 -2.46 8.94 -2.64
N ARG A 13 -2.84 9.94 -3.45
CA ARG A 13 -4.23 10.39 -3.54
C ARG A 13 -5.16 9.26 -4.00
N ARG A 14 -4.72 8.44 -4.96
CA ARG A 14 -5.50 7.33 -5.51
C ARG A 14 -5.71 6.22 -4.48
N VAL A 15 -4.66 5.86 -3.75
CA VAL A 15 -4.72 4.85 -2.68
C VAL A 15 -5.59 5.34 -1.52
N ALA A 16 -5.36 6.55 -1.02
CA ALA A 16 -6.16 7.16 0.04
C ALA A 16 -7.63 7.35 -0.34
N GLY A 17 -7.91 7.72 -1.60
CA GLY A 17 -9.28 7.80 -2.11
C GLY A 17 -10.00 6.46 -2.08
N SER A 18 -9.31 5.37 -2.43
CA SER A 18 -9.86 4.01 -2.40
C SER A 18 -10.22 3.60 -0.96
N ILE A 19 -9.31 3.88 -0.01
CA ILE A 19 -9.50 3.61 1.43
C ILE A 19 -10.71 4.36 1.99
N ASN A 20 -10.80 5.67 1.74
CA ASN A 20 -11.88 6.52 2.28
C ASN A 20 -13.27 6.12 1.77
N VAL A 21 -13.38 5.76 0.48
CA VAL A 21 -14.65 5.28 -0.10
C VAL A 21 -15.11 4.02 0.64
N ARG A 22 -14.19 3.14 1.01
CA ARG A 22 -14.50 1.86 1.65
C ARG A 22 -14.77 1.97 3.15
N SER A 23 -13.98 2.76 3.87
CA SER A 23 -14.20 3.03 5.31
C SER A 23 -15.57 3.68 5.56
N SER A 24 -16.04 4.54 4.64
CA SER A 24 -17.40 5.09 4.72
C SER A 24 -18.52 4.05 4.53
N ALA A 25 -18.18 2.84 4.07
CA ALA A 25 -19.11 1.75 3.78
C ALA A 25 -18.97 0.52 4.72
N SER A 26 -17.82 0.29 5.38
CA SER A 26 -17.57 -0.80 6.36
C SER A 26 -16.17 -0.69 7.00
N GLU A 27 -15.92 -1.43 8.10
CA GLU A 27 -14.55 -1.75 8.55
C GLU A 27 -13.81 -2.52 7.44
N MET A 28 -12.53 -2.18 7.22
CA MET A 28 -11.69 -2.81 6.20
C MET A 28 -11.22 -4.20 6.66
N ASP A 29 -11.24 -5.16 5.75
CA ASP A 29 -10.71 -6.49 6.00
C ASP A 29 -9.16 -6.48 6.15
N GLU A 30 -8.61 -7.52 6.78
CA GLU A 30 -7.16 -7.60 7.03
C GLU A 30 -6.35 -7.59 5.73
N ASP A 31 -6.78 -8.32 4.70
CA ASP A 31 -6.08 -8.44 3.42
C ASP A 31 -6.11 -7.13 2.63
N GLU A 32 -7.16 -6.35 2.83
CA GLU A 32 -7.36 -5.04 2.23
C GLU A 32 -6.47 -4.00 2.88
N SER A 33 -6.35 -4.07 4.20
CA SER A 33 -5.43 -3.25 4.98
C SER A 33 -3.99 -3.52 4.57
N VAL A 34 -3.62 -4.79 4.38
CA VAL A 34 -2.30 -5.20 3.90
C VAL A 34 -2.06 -4.69 2.48
N SER A 35 -3.02 -4.86 1.56
CA SER A 35 -2.90 -4.39 0.17
C SER A 35 -2.74 -2.87 0.10
N ALA A 36 -3.52 -2.13 0.89
CA ALA A 36 -3.43 -0.69 0.98
C ALA A 36 -2.07 -0.23 1.53
N ALA A 37 -1.59 -0.86 2.60
CA ALA A 37 -0.29 -0.54 3.18
C ALA A 37 0.87 -0.82 2.20
N ILE A 38 0.80 -1.93 1.45
CA ILE A 38 1.76 -2.23 0.38
C ILE A 38 1.73 -1.10 -0.67
N SER A 39 0.56 -0.75 -1.21
CA SER A 39 0.45 0.28 -2.25
C SER A 39 0.93 1.66 -1.76
N MET A 40 0.64 2.04 -0.52
CA MET A 40 1.16 3.28 0.07
C MET A 40 2.69 3.26 0.19
N THR A 41 3.26 2.12 0.61
CA THR A 41 4.71 1.91 0.67
C THR A 41 5.33 2.09 -0.72
N LEU A 42 4.72 1.49 -1.75
CA LEU A 42 5.20 1.62 -3.12
C LEU A 42 5.13 3.06 -3.64
N CYS A 43 4.08 3.81 -3.30
CA CYS A 43 4.01 5.23 -3.60
C CYS A 43 5.16 6.01 -2.94
N GLU A 44 5.55 5.66 -1.72
CA GLU A 44 6.68 6.28 -1.02
C GLU A 44 8.01 5.94 -1.69
N LEU A 45 8.25 4.66 -1.98
CA LEU A 45 9.48 4.22 -2.64
C LEU A 45 9.67 4.87 -4.01
N ALA A 46 8.59 5.05 -4.77
CA ALA A 46 8.62 5.70 -6.07
C ALA A 46 9.07 7.18 -6.00
N THR A 47 8.99 7.83 -4.83
CA THR A 47 9.53 9.20 -4.66
C THR A 47 11.05 9.25 -4.59
N ALA A 48 11.71 8.13 -4.28
CA ALA A 48 13.16 8.05 -4.17
C ALA A 48 13.78 7.62 -5.51
N LYS A 49 14.73 8.40 -6.02
CA LYS A 49 15.37 8.16 -7.33
C LYS A 49 16.18 6.86 -7.45
N HIS A 50 16.53 6.23 -6.33
CA HIS A 50 17.45 5.08 -6.29
C HIS A 50 16.85 3.84 -5.60
N LEU A 51 15.57 3.88 -5.22
CA LEU A 51 14.90 2.74 -4.60
C LEU A 51 13.97 2.10 -5.62
N SER A 52 14.27 0.85 -5.99
CA SER A 52 13.38 0.03 -6.80
C SER A 52 12.58 -0.88 -5.88
N PRO A 53 11.24 -0.92 -6.03
CA PRO A 53 10.43 -1.90 -5.30
C PRO A 53 10.82 -3.35 -5.59
N PRO A 54 10.59 -4.28 -4.64
CA PRO A 54 10.71 -5.71 -4.90
C PRO A 54 9.79 -6.16 -6.04
N LEU A 55 10.24 -7.11 -6.85
CA LEU A 55 9.48 -7.62 -8.00
C LEU A 55 8.20 -8.35 -7.57
N GLU A 56 8.23 -8.97 -6.39
CA GLU A 56 7.10 -9.61 -5.74
C GLU A 56 5.93 -8.62 -5.49
N CYS A 57 6.23 -7.33 -5.40
CA CYS A 57 5.26 -6.26 -5.17
C CYS A 57 4.72 -5.61 -6.46
N ALA A 58 5.19 -6.03 -7.65
CA ALA A 58 4.74 -5.49 -8.93
C ALA A 58 3.21 -5.46 -9.11
N PRO A 59 2.43 -6.46 -8.64
CA PRO A 59 0.96 -6.42 -8.74
C PRO A 59 0.34 -5.21 -8.01
N PHE A 60 0.99 -4.67 -6.99
CA PHE A 60 0.46 -3.59 -6.15
C PHE A 60 0.89 -2.19 -6.61
N SER A 61 1.75 -2.12 -7.63
CA SER A 61 2.33 -0.86 -8.16
C SER A 61 1.47 -0.19 -9.23
N SER A 62 0.48 -0.88 -9.80
CA SER A 62 -0.20 -0.44 -11.03
C SER A 62 -1.29 0.60 -10.78
N GLU A 63 -1.28 1.69 -11.56
CA GLU A 63 -2.34 2.70 -11.59
C GLU A 63 -3.69 2.18 -12.13
N SER A 64 -3.68 1.04 -12.82
CA SER A 64 -4.84 0.46 -13.49
C SER A 64 -5.44 -0.75 -12.77
N THR A 65 -4.80 -1.24 -11.71
CA THR A 65 -5.32 -2.38 -10.94
C THR A 65 -6.14 -1.85 -9.77
N PRO A 66 -7.43 -2.21 -9.65
CA PRO A 66 -8.22 -1.88 -8.48
C PRO A 66 -7.49 -2.34 -7.22
N LEU A 67 -7.36 -1.46 -6.23
CA LEU A 67 -6.71 -1.76 -4.95
C LEU A 67 -7.29 -3.03 -4.27
N TYR A 68 -8.56 -3.31 -4.59
CA TYR A 68 -9.38 -4.36 -4.02
C TYR A 68 -9.69 -5.49 -5.00
N SER A 69 -8.99 -5.59 -6.13
CA SER A 69 -9.05 -6.82 -6.91
C SER A 69 -8.53 -7.97 -6.03
N PRO A 70 -9.21 -9.13 -5.98
CA PRO A 70 -8.77 -10.25 -5.18
C PRO A 70 -7.34 -10.62 -5.59
N LYS A 71 -6.39 -10.29 -4.72
CA LYS A 71 -5.02 -10.77 -4.80
C LYS A 71 -5.03 -12.13 -4.13
N ASN A 72 -4.32 -13.10 -4.69
CA ASN A 72 -4.07 -14.34 -3.97
C ASN A 72 -3.24 -14.02 -2.73
N ASP A 73 -3.61 -14.53 -1.54
CA ASP A 73 -2.92 -14.34 -0.26
C ASP A 73 -1.41 -14.63 -0.38
N ASP A 74 -1.06 -15.63 -1.19
CA ASP A 74 0.33 -15.99 -1.51
C ASP A 74 1.10 -14.82 -2.16
N THR A 75 0.44 -13.99 -2.97
CA THR A 75 1.05 -12.81 -3.60
C THR A 75 1.29 -11.67 -2.61
N GLN A 76 0.35 -11.45 -1.68
CA GLN A 76 0.51 -10.46 -0.61
C GLN A 76 1.64 -10.88 0.32
N GLY A 77 1.62 -12.12 0.81
CA GLY A 77 2.64 -12.68 1.69
C GLY A 77 4.04 -12.56 1.10
N LYS A 78 4.22 -12.92 -0.17
CA LYS A 78 5.51 -12.77 -0.88
C LYS A 78 6.00 -11.33 -0.96
N CYS A 79 5.10 -10.37 -1.21
CA CYS A 79 5.49 -8.96 -1.22
C CYS A 79 5.87 -8.47 0.19
N VAL A 80 5.10 -8.82 1.22
CA VAL A 80 5.40 -8.45 2.61
C VAL A 80 6.74 -9.03 3.07
N GLU A 81 7.00 -10.31 2.77
CA GLU A 81 8.30 -10.95 3.02
C GLU A 81 9.44 -10.24 2.28
N ALA A 82 9.21 -9.82 1.04
CA ALA A 82 10.22 -9.07 0.29
C ALA A 82 10.49 -7.68 0.88
N LEU A 83 9.44 -6.98 1.34
CA LEU A 83 9.58 -5.69 2.04
C LEU A 83 10.35 -5.85 3.37
N SER A 84 10.17 -6.95 4.09
CA SER A 84 10.89 -7.21 5.35
C SER A 84 12.39 -7.44 5.17
N ARG A 85 12.88 -7.70 3.95
CA ARG A 85 14.32 -7.81 3.64
C ARG A 85 15.05 -6.46 3.71
N SER A 86 14.33 -5.34 3.79
CA SER A 86 14.89 -3.98 3.94
C SER A 86 14.26 -3.26 5.13
N ALA A 87 15.08 -2.83 6.09
CA ALA A 87 14.59 -2.12 7.27
C ALA A 87 13.84 -0.82 6.91
N GLN A 88 14.28 -0.12 5.86
CA GLN A 88 13.61 1.08 5.37
C GLN A 88 12.21 0.78 4.82
N PHE A 89 12.08 -0.31 4.05
CA PHE A 89 10.81 -0.68 3.43
C PHE A 89 9.84 -1.22 4.48
N TRP A 90 10.36 -2.03 5.42
CA TRP A 90 9.59 -2.52 6.56
C TRP A 90 9.05 -1.40 7.45
N PHE A 91 9.85 -0.38 7.72
CA PHE A 91 9.41 0.78 8.50
C PHE A 91 8.25 1.52 7.82
N SER A 92 8.38 1.79 6.52
CA SER A 92 7.32 2.43 5.74
C SER A 92 6.04 1.58 5.72
N TYR A 93 6.15 0.29 5.41
CA TYR A 93 5.02 -0.64 5.40
C TYR A 93 4.30 -0.76 6.74
N SER A 94 5.03 -1.02 7.82
CA SER A 94 4.44 -1.17 9.16
C SER A 94 3.81 0.14 9.66
N GLY A 95 4.37 1.29 9.27
CA GLY A 95 3.76 2.60 9.51
C GLY A 95 2.41 2.73 8.83
N TYR A 96 2.35 2.49 7.52
CA TYR A 96 1.10 2.55 6.76
C TYR A 96 0.07 1.53 7.22
N LEU A 97 0.48 0.32 7.58
CA LEU A 97 -0.44 -0.71 8.05
C LEU A 97 -1.16 -0.28 9.33
N ARG A 98 -0.46 0.39 10.25
CA ARG A 98 -1.08 0.96 11.44
C ARG A 98 -2.03 2.10 11.07
N GLU A 99 -1.60 3.03 10.23
CA GLU A 99 -2.44 4.18 9.82
C GLU A 99 -3.71 3.78 9.05
N VAL A 100 -3.69 2.68 8.31
CA VAL A 100 -4.87 2.17 7.57
C VAL A 100 -5.87 1.48 8.50
N ARG A 101 -5.38 0.94 9.63
CA ARG A 101 -6.20 0.24 10.63
C ARG A 101 -6.76 1.18 11.71
N GLU A 102 -6.29 2.42 11.75
CA GLU A 102 -6.80 3.50 12.62
C GLU A 102 -8.01 4.21 11.99
#